data_AF-A0A164RND3-F1
#
_entry.id   AF-A0A164RND3-F1
#
_cell.length_a   1.000
_cell.length_b   1.000
_cell.length_c   1.000
_cell.angle_alpha   90.00
_cell.angle_beta   90.00
_cell.angle_gamma   90.00
#
_symmetry.space_group_name_H-M   'P 1'
#
loop_
_entity.id
_entity.type
_entity.pdbx_description
1 polymer ?
#
loop_
_entity_poly.entity_id
_entity_poly.type
_entity_poly.pdbx_seq_one_letter_code
_entity_poly.pdbx_strand_id
1 'polypeptide(L)'
;MSGHGENEAWKEAAEAEDRNFRPTKGQPRRKAPFYKVMPGMPIAVDAFRYGKIPGVTSYWLSHAHSDHYTNLSSNWKNGPIYCSITTANLIIHMLDVDPKWVHPLPNNVKTLVPDSGGVSVTVIEANHCPGSSLFLFEGPQTTNAGDSNFRSPFVGSKRTFRYLHCGDFRACPQHVLHPSIKGKHLDQIYLDTTYLNPKYCFPPQPLVIDACAELAVKIVNGENVEACQVGLGSEGVKPQGSITDWAKVVKEEGAENVKMEEGKERVLVVIGTYSIGKERIVKAVAKALNSKVYCDARKAKLLRCQNDPELHALLTSDPYEATIHVVPLQCINSDRFGSYLEQYGRVFKKAVGFRPTGWTYSPPAGTDMMPSIPFVISRDQKRTFTWSSLKPMRNSTPTAMLYGIPYSEHSSFFELTCFALSLSWGKMIATVNVGSATSRGKMMKWFERWESERKKVVRDASYMKRGDDKDSVIAYRRVDYW
;
A
#
# COMPACT_ATOMS: atom_id res chain seq x y z
N MET A 1 21.25 18.26 10.20
CA MET A 1 22.27 17.48 10.93
C MET A 1 23.51 17.42 10.06
N SER A 2 24.70 17.43 10.65
CA SER A 2 25.98 17.32 9.93
C SER A 2 26.04 16.00 9.15
N GLY A 3 26.51 16.02 7.90
CA GLY A 3 26.49 14.86 7.01
C GLY A 3 27.29 13.65 7.51
N HIS A 4 28.17 13.81 8.50
CA HIS A 4 29.06 12.74 8.95
C HIS A 4 28.35 11.65 9.77
N GLY A 5 27.64 12.01 10.84
CA GLY A 5 26.95 11.02 11.70
C GLY A 5 25.80 10.28 11.00
N GLU A 6 25.17 10.92 10.02
CA GLU A 6 24.15 10.26 9.18
C GLU A 6 24.79 9.26 8.21
N ASN A 7 25.93 9.58 7.62
CA ASN A 7 26.66 8.65 6.76
C ASN A 7 27.13 7.40 7.52
N GLU A 8 27.58 7.56 8.77
CA GLU A 8 27.94 6.45 9.64
C GLU A 8 26.73 5.55 9.96
N ALA A 9 25.59 6.13 10.35
CA ALA A 9 24.37 5.37 10.60
C ALA A 9 23.91 4.58 9.36
N TRP A 10 24.06 5.14 8.16
CA TRP A 10 23.78 4.44 6.91
C TRP A 10 24.78 3.33 6.58
N LYS A 11 26.04 3.48 7.01
CA LYS A 11 27.04 2.42 6.88
C LYS A 11 26.72 1.24 7.80
N GLU A 12 26.41 1.52 9.07
CA GLU A 12 25.94 0.51 10.03
C GLU A 12 24.69 -0.22 9.52
N ALA A 13 23.75 0.53 8.92
CA ALA A 13 22.54 -0.05 8.38
C ALA A 13 22.80 -0.96 7.16
N ALA A 14 23.77 -0.61 6.30
CA ALA A 14 24.14 -1.47 5.17
C ALA A 14 24.75 -2.79 5.64
N GLU A 15 25.61 -2.76 6.65
CA GLU A 15 26.17 -3.95 7.29
C GLU A 15 25.08 -4.79 7.96
N ALA A 16 24.14 -4.15 8.65
CA ALA A 16 22.98 -4.80 9.28
C ALA A 16 22.07 -5.50 8.27
N GLU A 17 22.03 -5.06 7.00
CA GLU A 17 21.20 -5.63 5.95
C GLU A 17 21.90 -6.70 5.09
N ASP A 18 23.17 -7.02 5.35
CA ASP A 18 23.91 -8.03 4.57
C ASP A 18 23.23 -9.40 4.61
N ARG A 19 22.83 -9.91 3.44
CA ARG A 19 22.16 -11.21 3.30
C ARG A 19 23.04 -12.38 3.75
N ASN A 20 24.35 -12.21 3.75
CA ASN A 20 25.32 -13.27 4.08
C ASN A 20 25.71 -13.30 5.57
N PHE A 21 25.16 -12.42 6.41
CA PHE A 21 25.45 -12.41 7.83
C PHE A 21 25.22 -13.78 8.48
N ARG A 22 26.23 -14.25 9.23
CA ARG A 22 26.15 -15.44 10.08
C ARG A 22 26.46 -15.06 11.53
N PRO A 23 25.67 -15.52 12.51
CA PRO A 23 25.99 -15.33 13.92
C PRO A 23 27.37 -15.87 14.27
N THR A 24 28.11 -15.12 15.09
CA THR A 24 29.41 -15.53 15.64
C THR A 24 29.40 -15.41 17.16
N LYS A 25 30.41 -15.94 17.85
CA LYS A 25 30.54 -15.77 19.32
C LYS A 25 30.57 -14.30 19.74
N GLY A 26 31.19 -13.42 18.95
CA GLY A 26 31.28 -11.97 19.23
C GLY A 26 30.05 -11.17 18.80
N GLN A 27 29.26 -11.70 17.86
CA GLN A 27 28.03 -11.07 17.37
C GLN A 27 26.94 -12.15 17.18
N PRO A 28 26.23 -12.53 18.25
CA PRO A 28 25.30 -13.66 18.23
C PRO A 28 23.99 -13.34 17.49
N ARG A 29 23.74 -12.08 17.17
CA ARG A 29 22.56 -11.62 16.44
C ARG A 29 22.90 -10.54 15.42
N ARG A 30 22.06 -10.41 14.41
CA ARG A 30 22.09 -9.28 13.49
C ARG A 30 21.75 -7.99 14.25
N LYS A 31 22.50 -6.91 14.00
CA LYS A 31 22.19 -5.59 14.57
C LYS A 31 20.95 -5.01 13.89
N ALA A 32 20.11 -4.31 14.63
CA ALA A 32 18.98 -3.57 14.05
C ALA A 32 19.49 -2.26 13.42
N PRO A 33 19.13 -1.94 12.16
CA PRO A 33 19.49 -0.68 11.54
C PRO A 33 18.74 0.48 12.21
N PHE A 34 19.35 1.68 12.20
CA PHE A 34 18.80 2.85 12.91
C PHE A 34 17.38 3.22 12.46
N TYR A 35 17.02 3.00 11.19
CA TYR A 35 15.71 3.36 10.67
C TYR A 35 14.58 2.42 11.12
N LYS A 36 14.89 1.36 11.89
CA LYS A 36 13.91 0.44 12.49
C LYS A 36 13.66 0.72 13.98
N VAL A 37 14.42 1.63 14.59
CA VAL A 37 14.32 1.98 16.03
C VAL A 37 14.13 3.48 16.17
N MET A 38 13.10 3.90 16.89
CA MET A 38 12.73 5.32 17.00
C MET A 38 13.74 6.09 17.88
N PRO A 39 14.43 7.14 17.38
CA PRO A 39 15.46 7.85 18.11
C PRO A 39 14.95 8.43 19.42
N GLY A 40 15.61 8.06 20.51
CA GLY A 40 15.24 8.51 21.85
C GLY A 40 14.02 7.79 22.43
N MET A 41 13.45 6.77 21.78
CA MET A 41 12.30 6.00 22.29
C MET A 41 12.61 4.50 22.31
N PRO A 42 12.09 3.72 23.29
CA PRO A 42 12.32 2.27 23.39
C PRO A 42 11.40 1.47 22.44
N ILE A 43 11.26 1.94 21.20
CA ILE A 43 10.27 1.50 20.22
C ILE A 43 11.00 1.01 18.96
N ALA A 44 10.69 -0.21 18.53
CA ALA A 44 11.14 -0.74 17.24
C ALA A 44 9.95 -1.08 16.34
N VAL A 45 10.04 -0.74 15.05
CA VAL A 45 9.00 -1.02 14.05
C VAL A 45 9.53 -1.97 12.98
N ASP A 46 8.80 -3.02 12.67
CA ASP A 46 9.10 -4.04 11.65
C ASP A 46 10.51 -4.64 11.80
N ALA A 47 10.90 -4.93 13.04
CA ALA A 47 12.26 -5.24 13.46
C ALA A 47 12.42 -6.67 14.03
N PHE A 48 11.65 -7.63 13.50
CA PHE A 48 11.53 -8.98 14.07
C PHE A 48 12.73 -9.90 13.76
N ARG A 49 13.52 -9.58 12.72
CA ARG A 49 14.68 -10.39 12.29
C ARG A 49 15.95 -10.19 13.12
N TYR A 50 15.94 -9.27 14.09
CA TYR A 50 17.15 -8.85 14.83
C TYR A 50 17.24 -9.41 16.26
N GLY A 51 16.30 -10.27 16.67
CA GLY A 51 16.26 -10.83 18.03
C GLY A 51 15.88 -9.78 19.09
N LYS A 52 16.38 -9.96 20.33
CA LYS A 52 16.19 -9.00 21.42
C LYS A 52 17.08 -7.76 21.19
N ILE A 53 16.45 -6.64 20.85
CA ILE A 53 17.13 -5.38 20.54
C ILE A 53 17.40 -4.63 21.87
N PRO A 54 18.62 -4.14 22.12
CA PRO A 54 18.98 -3.51 23.39
C PRO A 54 18.09 -2.30 23.69
N GLY A 55 17.55 -2.23 24.91
CA GLY A 55 16.73 -1.11 25.39
C GLY A 55 15.36 -0.95 24.72
N VAL A 56 14.98 -1.81 23.76
CA VAL A 56 13.63 -1.81 23.18
C VAL A 56 12.69 -2.55 24.12
N THR A 57 11.56 -1.92 24.44
CA THR A 57 10.52 -2.48 25.31
C THR A 57 9.23 -2.80 24.55
N SER A 58 9.05 -2.23 23.36
CA SER A 58 7.88 -2.49 22.50
C SER A 58 8.26 -2.69 21.04
N TYR A 59 7.72 -3.76 20.45
CA TYR A 59 7.88 -4.09 19.04
C TYR A 59 6.57 -3.81 18.30
N TRP A 60 6.65 -3.22 17.13
CA TRP A 60 5.48 -2.80 16.36
C TRP A 60 5.51 -3.44 14.99
N LEU A 61 4.40 -4.04 14.57
CA LEU A 61 4.25 -4.60 13.23
C LEU A 61 3.26 -3.76 12.44
N SER A 62 3.73 -3.09 11.39
CA SER A 62 2.91 -2.21 10.56
C SER A 62 1.84 -2.99 9.78
N HIS A 63 2.19 -4.16 9.26
CA HIS A 63 1.28 -5.03 8.51
C HIS A 63 1.86 -6.45 8.33
N ALA A 64 1.03 -7.38 7.81
CA ALA A 64 1.40 -8.79 7.69
C ALA A 64 1.94 -9.18 6.29
N HIS A 65 2.97 -8.48 5.80
CA HIS A 65 3.83 -8.96 4.71
C HIS A 65 5.17 -9.49 5.23
N SER A 66 5.72 -10.50 4.55
CA SER A 66 6.80 -11.33 5.09
C SER A 66 8.12 -10.63 5.30
N ASP A 67 8.41 -9.62 4.50
CA ASP A 67 9.58 -8.76 4.64
C ASP A 67 9.51 -7.86 5.88
N HIS A 68 8.32 -7.59 6.42
CA HIS A 68 8.13 -6.80 7.65
C HIS A 68 8.16 -7.66 8.91
N TYR A 69 7.59 -8.88 8.85
CA TYR A 69 7.61 -9.81 9.99
C TYR A 69 8.75 -10.84 9.92
N THR A 70 9.76 -10.68 9.06
CA THR A 70 10.82 -11.69 8.86
C THR A 70 11.35 -12.26 10.18
N ASN A 71 11.34 -13.60 10.32
CA ASN A 71 11.68 -14.39 11.51
C ASN A 71 10.72 -14.32 12.71
N LEU A 72 9.59 -13.63 12.59
CA LEU A 72 8.49 -13.76 13.55
C LEU A 72 7.84 -15.15 13.41
N SER A 73 7.62 -15.82 14.54
CA SER A 73 7.05 -17.17 14.61
C SER A 73 6.53 -17.46 16.03
N SER A 74 5.99 -18.66 16.24
CA SER A 74 5.61 -19.21 17.56
C SER A 74 6.72 -19.17 18.61
N ASN A 75 8.00 -19.12 18.21
CA ASN A 75 9.14 -19.06 19.12
C ASN A 75 9.47 -17.63 19.62
N TRP A 76 8.67 -16.64 19.24
CA TRP A 76 8.91 -15.26 19.65
C TRP A 76 8.87 -15.11 21.17
N LYS A 77 9.88 -14.39 21.71
CA LYS A 77 10.03 -14.13 23.15
C LYS A 77 10.80 -12.84 23.46
N ASN A 78 10.93 -11.96 22.48
CA ASN A 78 11.80 -10.79 22.59
C ASN A 78 11.08 -9.55 23.15
N GLY A 79 9.75 -9.55 23.23
CA GLY A 79 8.95 -8.47 23.80
C GLY A 79 7.51 -8.44 23.26
N PRO A 80 6.65 -7.56 23.78
CA PRO A 80 5.29 -7.38 23.30
C PRO A 80 5.26 -6.81 21.87
N ILE A 81 4.32 -7.32 21.07
CA ILE A 81 4.07 -6.97 19.67
C ILE A 81 2.76 -6.17 19.60
N TYR A 82 2.85 -4.91 19.21
CA TYR A 82 1.71 -4.03 18.99
C TYR A 82 1.41 -3.89 17.50
N CYS A 83 0.14 -3.98 17.13
CA CYS A 83 -0.30 -3.87 15.74
C CYS A 83 -1.81 -3.59 15.66
N SER A 84 -2.38 -3.49 14.46
CA SER A 84 -3.82 -3.44 14.29
C SER A 84 -4.49 -4.78 14.65
N ILE A 85 -5.80 -4.75 14.91
CA ILE A 85 -6.60 -5.96 15.17
C ILE A 85 -6.47 -6.97 14.01
N THR A 86 -6.58 -6.51 12.77
CA THR A 86 -6.47 -7.39 11.59
C THR A 86 -5.07 -8.01 11.49
N THR A 87 -4.01 -7.24 11.74
CA THR A 87 -2.64 -7.77 11.73
C THR A 87 -2.43 -8.81 12.84
N ALA A 88 -2.97 -8.57 14.04
CA ALA A 88 -2.92 -9.53 15.14
C ALA A 88 -3.57 -10.87 14.76
N ASN A 89 -4.78 -10.85 14.21
CA ASN A 89 -5.48 -12.06 13.75
C ASN A 89 -4.65 -12.82 12.71
N LEU A 90 -4.05 -12.08 11.77
CA LEU A 90 -3.26 -12.66 10.69
C LEU A 90 -1.98 -13.33 11.20
N ILE A 91 -1.19 -12.69 12.07
CA ILE A 91 0.07 -13.28 12.56
C ILE A 91 -0.15 -14.44 13.53
N ILE A 92 -1.25 -14.43 14.30
CA ILE A 92 -1.64 -15.56 15.13
C ILE A 92 -2.01 -16.75 14.23
N HIS A 93 -2.78 -16.50 13.16
CA HIS A 93 -3.22 -17.56 12.26
C HIS A 93 -2.11 -18.09 11.33
N MET A 94 -1.27 -17.22 10.76
CA MET A 94 -0.31 -17.58 9.71
C MET A 94 1.05 -17.99 10.27
N LEU A 95 1.44 -17.47 11.43
CA LEU A 95 2.79 -17.62 11.98
C LEU A 95 2.80 -18.29 13.37
N ASP A 96 1.62 -18.67 13.86
CA ASP A 96 1.40 -19.29 15.18
C ASP A 96 2.02 -18.48 16.33
N VAL A 97 2.06 -17.15 16.21
CA VAL A 97 2.59 -16.29 17.29
C VAL A 97 1.72 -16.48 18.53
N ASP A 98 2.35 -16.79 19.65
CA ASP A 98 1.65 -16.94 20.94
C ASP A 98 0.88 -15.64 21.27
N PRO A 99 -0.47 -15.70 21.40
CA PRO A 99 -1.31 -14.53 21.63
C PRO A 99 -0.90 -13.68 22.84
N LYS A 100 -0.20 -14.25 23.84
CA LYS A 100 0.27 -13.48 25.00
C LYS A 100 1.24 -12.35 24.64
N TRP A 101 1.91 -12.45 23.49
CA TRP A 101 2.81 -11.42 22.97
C TRP A 101 2.10 -10.42 22.07
N VAL A 102 0.86 -10.67 21.65
CA VAL A 102 0.18 -9.88 20.62
C VAL A 102 -0.83 -8.95 21.28
N HIS A 103 -0.61 -7.64 21.11
CA HIS A 103 -1.41 -6.57 21.70
C HIS A 103 -2.06 -5.74 20.59
N PRO A 104 -3.25 -6.16 20.10
CA PRO A 104 -3.96 -5.41 19.07
C PRO A 104 -4.45 -4.06 19.61
N LEU A 105 -4.37 -3.02 18.79
CA LEU A 105 -4.85 -1.69 19.11
C LEU A 105 -5.95 -1.24 18.13
N PRO A 106 -6.97 -0.49 18.61
CA PRO A 106 -7.96 0.12 17.74
C PRO A 106 -7.35 1.30 16.97
N ASN A 107 -7.83 1.52 15.74
CA ASN A 107 -7.44 2.67 14.94
C ASN A 107 -7.96 3.97 15.55
N ASN A 108 -7.21 5.05 15.34
CA ASN A 108 -7.53 6.43 15.69
C ASN A 108 -7.72 6.70 17.19
N VAL A 109 -7.27 5.78 18.06
CA VAL A 109 -7.28 5.95 19.52
C VAL A 109 -5.87 6.22 20.02
N LYS A 110 -5.70 7.34 20.72
CA LYS A 110 -4.42 7.68 21.37
C LYS A 110 -4.20 6.77 22.58
N THR A 111 -3.15 5.96 22.52
CA THR A 111 -2.87 4.92 23.52
C THR A 111 -1.47 5.11 24.10
N LEU A 112 -1.32 5.05 25.42
CA LEU A 112 0.00 5.10 26.07
C LEU A 112 0.76 3.80 25.76
N VAL A 113 2.01 3.92 25.33
CA VAL A 113 2.90 2.76 25.12
C VAL A 113 3.49 2.35 26.47
N PRO A 114 3.27 1.12 26.96
CA PRO A 114 3.85 0.64 28.20
C PRO A 114 5.38 0.75 28.21
N ASP A 115 5.96 1.04 29.38
CA ASP A 115 7.41 1.11 29.61
C ASP A 115 8.17 2.05 28.65
N SER A 116 7.48 3.03 28.08
CA SER A 116 8.07 4.01 27.15
C SER A 116 8.57 5.29 27.82
N GLY A 117 8.18 5.51 29.07
CA GLY A 117 8.43 6.76 29.80
C GLY A 117 7.57 7.94 29.34
N GLY A 118 6.36 7.68 28.83
CA GLY A 118 5.37 8.71 28.48
C GLY A 118 5.13 8.89 26.98
N VAL A 119 5.56 7.95 26.14
CA VAL A 119 5.25 7.95 24.71
C VAL A 119 3.87 7.33 24.49
N SER A 120 3.07 7.99 23.66
CA SER A 120 1.78 7.51 23.19
C SER A 120 1.82 7.23 21.70
N VAL A 121 0.94 6.36 21.22
CA VAL A 121 0.76 6.06 19.80
C VAL A 121 -0.68 6.39 19.37
N THR A 122 -0.86 6.77 18.11
CA THR A 122 -2.14 6.64 17.40
C THR A 122 -1.92 5.75 16.18
N VAL A 123 -2.68 4.66 16.07
CA VAL A 123 -2.66 3.75 14.91
C VAL A 123 -3.61 4.31 13.85
N ILE A 124 -3.14 4.53 12.63
CA ILE A 124 -3.93 5.13 11.53
C ILE A 124 -3.88 4.17 10.33
N GLU A 125 -4.98 3.97 9.62
CA GLU A 125 -5.03 3.07 8.46
C GLU A 125 -4.08 3.54 7.34
N ALA A 126 -3.29 2.62 6.75
CA ALA A 126 -2.22 2.96 5.79
C ALA A 126 -2.59 2.94 4.32
N ASN A 127 -3.81 2.55 3.99
CA ASN A 127 -4.32 2.43 2.64
C ASN A 127 -3.43 1.52 1.77
N HIS A 128 -2.77 0.54 2.38
CA HIS A 128 -1.92 -0.44 1.72
C HIS A 128 -2.65 -1.78 1.57
N CYS A 129 -2.57 -2.65 2.57
CA CYS A 129 -3.28 -3.93 2.63
C CYS A 129 -4.16 -4.02 3.90
N PRO A 130 -5.08 -5.00 4.01
CA PRO A 130 -5.91 -5.16 5.20
C PRO A 130 -5.09 -5.24 6.50
N GLY A 131 -5.38 -4.33 7.44
CA GLY A 131 -4.67 -4.22 8.73
C GLY A 131 -3.41 -3.34 8.71
N SER A 132 -2.98 -2.86 7.54
CA SER A 132 -1.82 -1.99 7.44
C SER A 132 -2.00 -0.66 8.19
N SER A 133 -0.93 -0.23 8.86
CA SER A 133 -0.98 0.87 9.82
C SER A 133 0.19 1.85 9.70
N LEU A 134 -0.13 3.15 9.72
CA LEU A 134 0.74 4.23 10.14
C LEU A 134 0.77 4.25 11.67
N PHE A 135 1.93 4.56 12.25
CA PHE A 135 2.07 4.81 13.68
C PHE A 135 2.52 6.25 13.93
N LEU A 136 1.67 7.04 14.58
CA LEU A 136 2.05 8.36 15.09
C LEU A 136 2.46 8.23 16.56
N PHE A 137 3.77 8.23 16.82
CA PHE A 137 4.33 8.26 18.17
C PHE A 137 4.48 9.71 18.65
N GLU A 138 3.93 10.03 19.82
CA GLU A 138 4.03 11.34 20.47
C GLU A 138 4.51 11.18 21.91
N GLY A 139 5.64 11.78 22.27
CA GLY A 139 6.15 11.76 23.65
C GLY A 139 7.56 12.32 23.81
N PRO A 140 8.09 12.35 25.04
CA PRO A 140 9.47 12.73 25.28
C PRO A 140 10.44 11.68 24.73
N GLN A 141 11.71 12.07 24.57
CA GLN A 141 12.78 11.11 24.36
C GLN A 141 13.33 10.63 25.70
N THR A 142 13.25 9.33 25.94
CA THR A 142 13.45 8.69 27.24
C THR A 142 14.68 7.80 27.28
N THR A 143 15.10 7.22 26.15
CA THR A 143 16.28 6.35 26.12
C THR A 143 16.87 6.22 24.72
N ASN A 144 18.18 5.96 24.64
CA ASN A 144 18.84 5.59 23.40
C ASN A 144 18.84 4.07 23.23
N ALA A 145 17.70 3.51 22.82
CA ALA A 145 17.56 2.11 22.47
C ALA A 145 18.20 1.77 21.11
N GLY A 146 18.34 0.47 20.83
CA GLY A 146 18.88 -0.02 19.56
C GLY A 146 20.39 -0.24 19.56
N ASP A 147 20.87 -0.66 18.39
CA ASP A 147 22.27 -1.00 18.14
C ASP A 147 23.10 0.13 17.53
N SER A 148 22.44 1.20 17.09
CA SER A 148 23.14 2.28 16.41
C SER A 148 23.98 3.08 17.40
N ASN A 149 25.15 3.53 16.93
CA ASN A 149 25.97 4.47 17.68
C ASN A 149 25.36 5.88 17.70
N PHE A 150 24.35 6.14 16.85
CA PHE A 150 23.63 7.40 16.89
C PHE A 150 22.85 7.55 18.20
N ARG A 151 23.25 8.53 19.01
CA ARG A 151 22.58 8.90 20.25
C ARG A 151 21.85 10.22 20.07
N SER A 152 20.59 10.28 20.47
CA SER A 152 19.84 11.51 20.43
C SER A 152 20.28 12.44 21.58
N PRO A 153 20.59 13.73 21.29
CA PRO A 153 20.99 14.68 22.32
C PRO A 153 19.81 15.18 23.18
N PHE A 154 18.58 14.78 22.85
CA PHE A 154 17.37 15.22 23.56
C PHE A 154 16.83 14.18 24.55
N VAL A 155 17.54 13.08 24.79
CA VAL A 155 17.17 12.13 25.86
C VAL A 155 17.19 12.85 27.21
N GLY A 156 16.08 12.73 27.96
CA GLY A 156 15.86 13.47 29.21
C GLY A 156 15.20 14.84 29.02
N SER A 157 15.00 15.29 27.78
CA SER A 157 14.24 16.51 27.50
C SER A 157 12.74 16.32 27.77
N LYS A 158 12.09 17.37 28.27
CA LYS A 158 10.62 17.45 28.41
C LYS A 158 9.90 17.76 27.09
N ARG A 159 10.62 18.06 26.00
CA ARG A 159 10.03 18.34 24.69
C ARG A 159 9.29 17.10 24.18
N THR A 160 8.08 17.31 23.67
CA THR A 160 7.35 16.28 22.92
C THR A 160 7.89 16.19 21.50
N PHE A 161 8.27 14.99 21.10
CA PHE A 161 8.65 14.62 19.74
C PHE A 161 7.49 13.87 19.08
N ARG A 162 7.30 14.08 17.78
CA ARG A 162 6.29 13.43 16.95
C ARG A 162 6.95 12.69 15.81
N TYR A 163 6.86 11.36 15.83
CA TYR A 163 7.36 10.51 14.76
C TYR A 163 6.19 9.84 14.05
N LEU A 164 6.11 10.00 12.74
CA LEU A 164 5.17 9.28 11.90
C LEU A 164 5.91 8.16 11.18
N HIS A 165 5.61 6.91 11.53
CA HIS A 165 6.11 5.76 10.80
C HIS A 165 5.06 5.27 9.82
N CYS A 166 5.33 5.36 8.52
CA CYS A 166 4.34 5.03 7.50
C CYS A 166 4.12 3.51 7.33
N GLY A 167 5.07 2.68 7.74
CA GLY A 167 5.08 1.29 7.30
C GLY A 167 5.16 1.25 5.78
N ASP A 168 4.43 0.32 5.16
CA ASP A 168 4.06 0.44 3.75
C ASP A 168 2.69 1.13 3.66
N PHE A 169 2.58 2.10 2.75
CA PHE A 169 1.36 2.92 2.65
C PHE A 169 1.12 3.42 1.22
N ARG A 170 -0.15 3.65 0.91
CA ARG A 170 -0.55 4.46 -0.25
C ARG A 170 -1.12 5.78 0.21
N ALA A 171 -0.28 6.81 0.17
CA ALA A 171 -0.59 8.13 0.66
C ALA A 171 -1.90 8.65 0.05
N CYS A 172 -2.77 9.17 0.91
CA CYS A 172 -4.00 9.82 0.51
C CYS A 172 -4.28 11.09 1.35
N PRO A 173 -5.19 11.96 0.90
CA PRO A 173 -5.57 13.16 1.65
C PRO A 173 -6.07 12.87 3.07
N GLN A 174 -6.72 11.72 3.30
CA GLN A 174 -7.18 11.30 4.62
C GLN A 174 -6.05 11.25 5.66
N HIS A 175 -4.83 10.86 5.25
CA HIS A 175 -3.68 10.82 6.16
C HIS A 175 -3.27 12.21 6.64
N VAL A 176 -3.23 13.20 5.73
CA VAL A 176 -2.79 14.56 6.07
C VAL A 176 -3.88 15.38 6.74
N LEU A 177 -5.15 15.03 6.49
CA LEU A 177 -6.33 15.61 7.14
C LEU A 177 -6.69 14.94 8.46
N HIS A 178 -6.01 13.84 8.82
CA HIS A 178 -6.30 13.10 10.04
C HIS A 178 -6.18 14.03 11.27
N PRO A 179 -7.14 14.03 12.22
CA PRO A 179 -7.15 14.97 13.35
C PRO A 179 -5.87 14.96 14.20
N SER A 180 -5.22 13.80 14.34
CA SER A 180 -3.94 13.69 15.06
C SER A 180 -2.73 14.22 14.29
N ILE A 181 -2.85 14.49 12.98
CA ILE A 181 -1.76 14.91 12.09
C ILE A 181 -1.94 16.36 11.61
N LYS A 182 -3.16 16.73 11.20
CA LYS A 182 -3.47 18.06 10.65
C LYS A 182 -2.98 19.19 11.57
N GLY A 183 -2.31 20.19 11.00
CA GLY A 183 -1.79 21.35 11.72
C GLY A 183 -0.60 21.10 12.64
N LYS A 184 -0.10 19.85 12.76
CA LYS A 184 1.03 19.52 13.64
C LYS A 184 2.36 19.49 12.87
N HIS A 185 3.43 19.86 13.57
CA HIS A 185 4.80 19.61 13.10
C HIS A 185 5.23 18.18 13.48
N LEU A 186 5.65 17.40 12.49
CA LEU A 186 6.19 16.06 12.65
C LEU A 186 7.73 16.13 12.65
N ASP A 187 8.37 15.79 13.76
CA ASP A 187 9.83 15.87 13.86
C ASP A 187 10.52 14.92 12.88
N GLN A 188 9.98 13.69 12.74
CA GLN A 188 10.48 12.69 11.80
C GLN A 188 9.34 11.94 11.11
N ILE A 189 9.50 11.68 9.81
CA ILE A 189 8.64 10.80 9.03
C ILE A 189 9.49 9.65 8.48
N TYR A 190 9.15 8.41 8.85
CA TYR A 190 9.71 7.20 8.24
C TYR A 190 8.85 6.83 7.05
N LEU A 191 9.35 7.11 5.86
CA LEU A 191 8.60 7.12 4.62
C LEU A 191 8.84 5.85 3.82
N ASP A 192 7.76 5.19 3.40
CA ASP A 192 7.79 4.19 2.33
C ASP A 192 8.25 4.85 1.03
N THR A 193 9.44 4.46 0.59
CA THR A 193 10.10 4.99 -0.61
C THR A 193 10.14 3.97 -1.76
N THR A 194 9.24 2.98 -1.75
CA THR A 194 9.15 1.91 -2.76
C THR A 194 9.15 2.47 -4.18
N TYR A 195 8.32 3.47 -4.44
CA TYR A 195 8.19 4.11 -5.76
C TYR A 195 8.59 5.59 -5.76
N LEU A 196 9.57 5.98 -4.94
CA LEU A 196 10.13 7.34 -4.96
C LEU A 196 11.01 7.54 -6.21
N ASN A 197 10.35 7.65 -7.37
CA ASN A 197 10.94 7.96 -8.66
C ASN A 197 9.86 8.47 -9.63
N PRO A 198 10.05 9.60 -10.33
CA PRO A 198 9.06 10.16 -11.26
C PRO A 198 8.53 9.22 -12.34
N LYS A 199 9.26 8.16 -12.68
CA LYS A 199 8.78 7.12 -13.59
C LYS A 199 7.60 6.31 -13.05
N TYR A 200 7.32 6.35 -11.75
CA TYR A 200 6.26 5.58 -11.11
C TYR A 200 5.09 6.48 -10.70
N CYS A 201 4.42 7.05 -11.70
CA CYS A 201 3.16 7.77 -11.51
C CYS A 201 2.06 6.89 -12.12
N PHE A 202 1.59 5.87 -11.42
CA PHE A 202 0.47 5.04 -11.89
C PHE A 202 -0.88 5.64 -11.49
N PRO A 203 -2.00 5.22 -12.12
CA PRO A 203 -3.31 5.79 -11.83
C PRO A 203 -3.80 5.54 -10.39
N PRO A 204 -4.75 6.36 -9.89
CA PRO A 204 -5.45 6.12 -8.63
C PRO A 204 -6.16 4.76 -8.58
N GLN A 205 -6.17 4.10 -7.41
CA GLN A 205 -6.81 2.79 -7.25
C GLN A 205 -8.27 2.76 -7.72
N PRO A 206 -9.15 3.74 -7.37
CA PRO A 206 -10.55 3.68 -7.79
C PRO A 206 -10.72 3.60 -9.30
N LEU A 207 -9.97 4.41 -10.06
CA LEU A 207 -10.03 4.37 -11.52
C LEU A 207 -9.57 3.03 -12.10
N VAL A 208 -8.56 2.40 -11.51
CA VAL A 208 -8.08 1.07 -11.93
C VAL A 208 -9.10 -0.01 -11.58
N ILE A 209 -9.71 0.06 -10.40
CA ILE A 209 -10.75 -0.87 -9.95
C ILE A 209 -11.96 -0.79 -10.89
N ASP A 210 -12.45 0.42 -11.17
CA ASP A 210 -13.60 0.66 -12.05
C ASP A 210 -13.32 0.15 -13.46
N ALA A 211 -12.13 0.45 -14.00
CA ALA A 211 -11.68 -0.05 -15.31
C ALA A 211 -11.66 -1.58 -15.39
N CYS A 212 -11.23 -2.27 -14.32
CA CYS A 212 -11.21 -3.74 -14.27
C CYS A 212 -12.63 -4.32 -14.18
N ALA A 213 -13.50 -3.73 -13.36
CA ALA A 213 -14.88 -4.17 -13.23
C ALA A 213 -15.63 -4.02 -14.55
N GLU A 214 -15.50 -2.86 -15.21
CA GLU A 214 -16.11 -2.60 -16.52
C GLU A 214 -15.56 -3.55 -17.58
N LEU A 215 -14.23 -3.73 -17.66
CA LEU A 215 -13.62 -4.66 -18.61
C LEU A 215 -14.13 -6.09 -18.42
N ALA A 216 -14.26 -6.55 -17.17
CA ALA A 216 -14.76 -7.89 -16.87
C ALA A 216 -16.20 -8.07 -17.34
N VAL A 217 -17.08 -7.10 -17.08
CA VAL A 217 -18.48 -7.11 -17.55
C VAL A 217 -18.53 -7.20 -19.08
N LYS A 218 -17.78 -6.35 -19.78
CA LYS A 218 -17.74 -6.34 -21.25
C LYS A 218 -17.30 -7.68 -21.84
N ILE A 219 -16.23 -8.27 -21.29
CA ILE A 219 -15.72 -9.57 -21.75
C ILE A 219 -16.74 -10.68 -21.47
N VAL A 220 -17.32 -10.73 -20.27
CA VAL A 220 -18.30 -11.76 -19.89
C VAL A 220 -19.57 -11.67 -20.74
N ASN A 221 -19.97 -10.46 -21.14
CA ASN A 221 -21.13 -10.24 -22.01
C ASN A 221 -20.86 -10.52 -23.49
N GLY A 222 -19.61 -10.80 -23.88
CA GLY A 222 -19.22 -11.08 -25.26
C GLY A 222 -19.04 -9.84 -26.12
N GLU A 223 -18.84 -8.65 -25.52
CA GLU A 223 -18.55 -7.43 -26.28
C GLU A 223 -17.17 -7.52 -26.96
N ASN A 224 -17.07 -7.01 -28.20
CA ASN A 224 -15.79 -6.94 -28.91
C ASN A 224 -14.93 -5.77 -28.38
N VAL A 225 -14.22 -6.04 -27.29
CA VAL A 225 -13.34 -5.07 -26.62
C VAL A 225 -12.16 -4.61 -27.50
N GLU A 226 -11.71 -5.40 -28.46
CA GLU A 226 -10.61 -5.02 -29.36
C GLU A 226 -11.06 -3.98 -30.39
N ALA A 227 -12.22 -4.17 -31.02
CA ALA A 227 -12.80 -3.21 -31.96
C ALA A 227 -13.09 -1.86 -31.30
N CYS A 228 -13.61 -1.87 -30.07
CA CYS A 228 -13.94 -0.66 -29.32
C CYS A 228 -12.69 0.13 -28.86
N GLN A 229 -11.52 -0.52 -28.73
CA GLN A 229 -10.27 0.18 -28.38
C GLN A 229 -9.59 0.85 -29.57
N VAL A 230 -9.85 0.40 -30.80
CA VAL A 230 -9.28 0.98 -32.04
C VAL A 230 -10.05 2.23 -32.49
N GLY A 231 -11.35 2.33 -32.20
CA GLY A 231 -12.19 3.49 -32.52
C GLY A 231 -11.99 4.74 -31.65
N LEU A 232 -11.18 4.66 -30.58
CA LEU A 232 -10.89 5.76 -29.64
C LEU A 232 -9.49 6.37 -29.84
N GLY A 233 -8.90 6.16 -31.02
CA GLY A 233 -7.63 6.76 -31.40
C GLY A 233 -7.75 8.28 -31.59
N SER A 234 -6.94 9.02 -30.83
CA SER A 234 -6.62 10.44 -30.99
C SER A 234 -7.81 11.42 -31.02
N GLU A 235 -8.50 11.62 -29.89
CA GLU A 235 -8.97 12.94 -29.49
C GLU A 235 -9.38 12.92 -28.01
N GLY A 236 -9.05 13.99 -27.29
CA GLY A 236 -9.20 14.07 -25.84
C GLY A 236 -10.64 13.87 -25.39
N VAL A 237 -10.91 12.75 -24.73
CA VAL A 237 -12.21 12.46 -24.13
C VAL A 237 -12.46 13.45 -22.99
N LYS A 238 -13.44 14.34 -23.18
CA LYS A 238 -14.00 15.17 -22.11
C LYS A 238 -14.71 14.27 -21.09
N PRO A 239 -14.54 14.49 -19.78
CA PRO A 239 -15.28 13.72 -18.78
C PRO A 239 -16.73 14.20 -18.76
N GLN A 240 -17.65 13.40 -19.30
CA GLN A 240 -19.08 13.50 -18.99
C GLN A 240 -19.46 12.24 -18.22
N GLY A 241 -20.01 12.45 -17.03
CA GLY A 241 -20.43 11.40 -16.10
C GLY A 241 -19.90 11.64 -14.69
N SER A 242 -20.56 12.55 -13.97
CA SER A 242 -20.44 12.67 -12.52
C SER A 242 -20.99 11.40 -11.85
N ILE A 243 -20.51 11.08 -10.65
CA ILE A 243 -20.93 9.97 -9.76
C ILE A 243 -22.46 9.92 -9.52
N THR A 244 -23.21 10.92 -9.95
CA THR A 244 -24.67 11.00 -9.80
C THR A 244 -25.48 10.19 -10.83
N ASP A 245 -24.87 9.72 -11.93
CA ASP A 245 -25.66 9.10 -13.01
C ASP A 245 -25.78 7.57 -12.89
N TRP A 246 -24.78 6.86 -12.34
CA TRP A 246 -24.87 5.41 -12.13
C TRP A 246 -25.86 5.03 -11.02
N ALA A 247 -26.06 5.90 -10.02
CA ALA A 247 -27.03 5.71 -8.95
C ALA A 247 -28.48 5.98 -9.41
N LYS A 248 -28.67 6.64 -10.56
CA LYS A 248 -29.99 6.86 -11.17
C LYS A 248 -30.39 5.74 -12.12
N VAL A 249 -29.44 5.18 -12.87
CA VAL A 249 -29.70 3.98 -13.70
C VAL A 249 -30.13 2.79 -12.84
N VAL A 250 -29.64 2.69 -11.61
CA VAL A 250 -30.04 1.63 -10.64
C VAL A 250 -31.42 1.85 -10.00
N LYS A 251 -32.08 3.01 -10.22
CA LYS A 251 -33.37 3.33 -9.60
C LYS A 251 -34.57 3.38 -10.54
N GLU A 252 -34.38 3.41 -11.86
CA GLU A 252 -35.49 3.51 -12.82
C GLU A 252 -35.72 2.27 -13.69
N GLU A 253 -34.85 1.26 -13.62
CA GLU A 253 -35.16 -0.07 -14.15
C GLU A 253 -35.23 -1.06 -12.99
N GLY A 254 -36.44 -1.59 -12.78
CA GLY A 254 -36.71 -2.59 -11.77
C GLY A 254 -35.70 -3.73 -11.83
N ALA A 255 -35.40 -4.31 -10.68
CA ALA A 255 -34.57 -5.49 -10.53
C ALA A 255 -35.14 -6.66 -11.36
N GLU A 256 -34.80 -6.71 -12.65
CA GLU A 256 -34.91 -7.93 -13.42
C GLU A 256 -33.76 -8.83 -12.99
N ASN A 257 -34.13 -9.96 -12.39
CA ASN A 257 -33.23 -11.08 -12.17
C ASN A 257 -32.50 -11.36 -13.49
N VAL A 258 -31.19 -11.10 -13.53
CA VAL A 258 -30.32 -11.54 -14.63
C VAL A 258 -30.30 -13.07 -14.60
N LYS A 259 -31.28 -13.69 -15.26
CA LYS A 259 -31.26 -15.12 -15.55
C LYS A 259 -30.17 -15.33 -16.59
N MET A 260 -29.17 -16.14 -16.26
CA MET A 260 -28.21 -16.59 -17.26
C MET A 260 -28.97 -17.36 -18.33
N GLU A 261 -28.96 -16.86 -19.57
CA GLU A 261 -29.52 -17.57 -20.70
C GLU A 261 -28.80 -18.92 -20.88
N GLU A 262 -29.58 -20.00 -20.91
CA GLU A 262 -29.09 -21.34 -21.21
C GLU A 262 -28.49 -21.35 -22.63
N GLY A 263 -27.17 -21.53 -22.73
CA GLY A 263 -26.45 -21.65 -24.01
C GLY A 263 -25.31 -20.67 -24.23
N LYS A 264 -25.15 -19.62 -23.40
CA LYS A 264 -23.98 -18.72 -23.49
C LYS A 264 -22.73 -19.36 -22.87
N GLU A 265 -21.62 -19.35 -23.61
CA GLU A 265 -20.32 -19.79 -23.10
C GLU A 265 -19.92 -18.98 -21.86
N ARG A 266 -19.75 -19.63 -20.70
CA ARG A 266 -19.28 -18.95 -19.48
C ARG A 266 -17.80 -18.60 -19.60
N VAL A 267 -17.48 -17.35 -19.31
CA VAL A 267 -16.09 -16.85 -19.20
C VAL A 267 -15.67 -16.84 -17.74
N LEU A 268 -14.52 -17.43 -17.43
CA LEU A 268 -13.92 -17.40 -16.10
C LEU A 268 -13.13 -16.10 -15.90
N VAL A 269 -13.32 -15.41 -14.78
CA VAL A 269 -12.47 -14.27 -14.37
C VAL A 269 -11.52 -14.72 -13.27
N VAL A 270 -10.21 -14.63 -13.51
CA VAL A 270 -9.20 -15.06 -12.53
C VAL A 270 -8.37 -13.85 -12.08
N ILE A 271 -8.30 -13.60 -10.78
CA ILE A 271 -7.60 -12.44 -10.21
C ILE A 271 -6.43 -12.93 -9.36
N GLY A 272 -5.22 -12.50 -9.75
CA GLY A 272 -4.01 -12.81 -8.99
C GLY A 272 -3.84 -11.92 -7.75
N THR A 273 -3.63 -12.50 -6.58
CA THR A 273 -3.38 -11.76 -5.33
C THR A 273 -2.10 -12.24 -4.62
N TYR A 274 -1.62 -11.48 -3.63
CA TYR A 274 -0.61 -11.96 -2.69
C TYR A 274 -1.27 -12.79 -1.57
N SER A 275 -0.56 -13.00 -0.45
CA SER A 275 -1.17 -13.60 0.75
C SER A 275 -2.33 -12.76 1.26
N ILE A 276 -2.16 -11.44 1.41
CA ILE A 276 -3.20 -10.42 1.66
C ILE A 276 -3.05 -9.28 0.65
N GLY A 277 -4.07 -8.44 0.50
CA GLY A 277 -4.05 -7.28 -0.39
C GLY A 277 -4.76 -7.54 -1.72
N LYS A 278 -5.21 -6.44 -2.33
CA LYS A 278 -5.92 -6.35 -3.61
C LYS A 278 -7.35 -6.87 -3.61
N GLU A 279 -7.91 -7.16 -2.43
CA GLU A 279 -9.29 -7.62 -2.26
C GLU A 279 -10.30 -6.59 -2.81
N ARG A 280 -9.94 -5.29 -2.87
CA ARG A 280 -10.81 -4.24 -3.46
C ARG A 280 -11.15 -4.51 -4.93
N ILE A 281 -10.20 -4.98 -5.75
CA ILE A 281 -10.48 -5.36 -7.16
C ILE A 281 -11.40 -6.58 -7.18
N VAL A 282 -11.12 -7.59 -6.34
CA VAL A 282 -11.91 -8.82 -6.28
C VAL A 282 -13.38 -8.50 -5.97
N LYS A 283 -13.64 -7.68 -4.94
CA LYS A 283 -14.99 -7.28 -4.55
C LYS A 283 -15.70 -6.48 -5.64
N ALA A 284 -15.00 -5.52 -6.26
CA ALA A 284 -15.60 -4.69 -7.31
C ALA A 284 -16.00 -5.52 -8.54
N VAL A 285 -15.13 -6.41 -9.02
CA VAL A 285 -15.43 -7.29 -10.14
C VAL A 285 -16.55 -8.27 -9.79
N ALA A 286 -16.53 -8.86 -8.59
CA ALA A 286 -17.57 -9.77 -8.13
C ALA A 286 -18.95 -9.11 -8.04
N LYS A 287 -19.01 -7.89 -7.51
CA LYS A 287 -20.24 -7.08 -7.46
C LYS A 287 -20.74 -6.71 -8.86
N ALA A 288 -19.85 -6.26 -9.75
CA ALA A 288 -20.21 -5.89 -11.11
C ALA A 288 -20.77 -7.07 -11.93
N LEU A 289 -20.29 -8.28 -11.66
CA LEU A 289 -20.77 -9.51 -12.30
C LEU A 289 -21.89 -10.22 -11.53
N ASN A 290 -22.34 -9.67 -10.39
CA ASN A 290 -23.27 -10.29 -9.46
C ASN A 290 -22.94 -11.77 -9.18
N SER A 291 -21.70 -12.06 -8.83
CA SER A 291 -21.19 -13.43 -8.73
C SER A 291 -20.36 -13.66 -7.47
N LYS A 292 -20.26 -14.93 -7.05
CA LYS A 292 -19.45 -15.36 -5.92
C LYS A 292 -17.96 -15.37 -6.27
N VAL A 293 -17.14 -15.42 -5.22
CA VAL A 293 -15.69 -15.49 -5.29
C VAL A 293 -15.23 -16.85 -4.75
N TYR A 294 -14.55 -17.61 -5.58
CA TYR A 294 -13.90 -18.86 -5.18
C TYR A 294 -12.41 -18.65 -4.96
N CYS A 295 -11.86 -19.30 -3.93
CA CYS A 295 -10.43 -19.46 -3.71
C CYS A 295 -10.17 -20.76 -2.95
N ASP A 296 -8.92 -21.20 -2.90
CA ASP A 296 -8.60 -22.41 -2.13
C ASP A 296 -8.89 -22.25 -0.63
N ALA A 297 -9.06 -23.38 0.07
CA ALA A 297 -9.43 -23.37 1.49
C ALA A 297 -8.41 -22.63 2.38
N ARG A 298 -7.13 -22.59 1.98
CA ARG A 298 -6.07 -21.89 2.71
C ARG A 298 -6.25 -20.37 2.59
N LYS A 299 -6.46 -19.88 1.37
CA LYS A 299 -6.73 -18.47 1.09
C LYS A 299 -8.05 -18.04 1.73
N ALA A 300 -9.09 -18.86 1.67
CA ALA A 300 -10.38 -18.56 2.30
C ALA A 300 -10.26 -18.37 3.83
N LYS A 301 -9.51 -19.25 4.52
CA LYS A 301 -9.22 -19.10 5.96
C LYS A 301 -8.50 -17.78 6.26
N LEU A 302 -7.49 -17.46 5.46
CA LEU A 302 -6.73 -16.23 5.59
C LEU A 302 -7.60 -14.97 5.38
N LEU A 303 -8.46 -14.95 4.35
CA LEU A 303 -9.39 -13.84 4.10
C LEU A 303 -10.39 -13.66 5.25
N ARG A 304 -10.78 -14.76 5.93
CA ARG A 304 -11.66 -14.71 7.11
C ARG A 304 -11.00 -14.14 8.36
N CYS A 305 -9.67 -14.06 8.42
CA CYS A 305 -8.97 -13.35 9.50
C CYS A 305 -9.07 -11.82 9.37
N GLN A 306 -9.45 -11.31 8.20
CA GLN A 306 -9.65 -9.89 7.94
C GLN A 306 -11.03 -9.43 8.43
N ASN A 307 -11.14 -8.20 8.94
CA ASN A 307 -12.43 -7.59 9.27
C ASN A 307 -13.12 -7.04 8.02
N ASP A 308 -13.62 -7.93 7.16
CA ASP A 308 -14.29 -7.58 5.89
C ASP A 308 -15.53 -8.46 5.66
N PRO A 309 -16.67 -8.15 6.31
CA PRO A 309 -17.89 -8.96 6.20
C PRO A 309 -18.46 -8.99 4.78
N GLU A 310 -18.23 -7.94 3.99
CA GLU A 310 -18.61 -7.89 2.59
C GLU A 310 -17.86 -8.94 1.77
N LEU A 311 -16.53 -9.04 1.95
CA LEU A 311 -15.75 -10.09 1.31
C LEU A 311 -16.22 -11.47 1.75
N HIS A 312 -16.47 -11.67 3.05
CA HIS A 312 -16.86 -12.96 3.60
C HIS A 312 -18.17 -13.47 2.99
N ALA A 313 -19.14 -12.57 2.76
CA ALA A 313 -20.42 -12.92 2.13
C ALA A 313 -20.28 -13.30 0.65
N LEU A 314 -19.23 -12.84 -0.03
CA LEU A 314 -18.95 -13.17 -1.43
C LEU A 314 -18.25 -14.53 -1.60
N LEU A 315 -17.60 -15.07 -0.56
CA LEU A 315 -16.83 -16.31 -0.65
C LEU A 315 -17.74 -17.54 -0.83
N THR A 316 -17.33 -18.45 -1.72
CA THR A 316 -17.89 -19.81 -1.84
C THR A 316 -16.77 -20.85 -1.85
N SER A 317 -17.09 -22.07 -1.43
CA SER A 317 -16.22 -23.25 -1.58
C SER A 317 -16.45 -23.99 -2.89
N ASP A 318 -17.54 -23.71 -3.61
CA ASP A 318 -17.80 -24.32 -4.93
C ASP A 318 -17.22 -23.46 -6.06
N PRO A 319 -16.21 -23.94 -6.81
CA PRO A 319 -15.65 -23.20 -7.93
C PRO A 319 -16.64 -22.93 -9.08
N TYR A 320 -17.75 -23.67 -9.18
CA TYR A 320 -18.72 -23.55 -10.28
C TYR A 320 -19.87 -22.58 -9.97
N GLU A 321 -20.10 -22.25 -8.69
CA GLU A 321 -20.98 -21.15 -8.26
C GLU A 321 -20.34 -19.77 -8.50
N ALA A 322 -19.01 -19.71 -8.61
CA ALA A 322 -18.25 -18.49 -8.77
C ALA A 322 -17.81 -18.27 -10.23
N THR A 323 -18.00 -17.05 -10.72
CA THR A 323 -17.37 -16.56 -11.96
C THR A 323 -15.97 -16.01 -11.69
N ILE A 324 -15.67 -15.67 -10.44
CA ILE A 324 -14.42 -15.03 -10.02
C ILE A 324 -13.60 -16.03 -9.21
N HIS A 325 -12.41 -16.36 -9.70
CA HIS A 325 -11.45 -17.20 -8.97
C HIS A 325 -10.25 -16.36 -8.52
N VAL A 326 -9.89 -16.45 -7.24
CA VAL A 326 -8.71 -15.78 -6.68
C VAL A 326 -7.57 -16.78 -6.52
N VAL A 327 -6.44 -16.47 -7.14
CA VAL A 327 -5.26 -17.35 -7.18
C VAL A 327 -4.00 -16.59 -6.75
N PRO A 328 -2.91 -17.29 -6.38
CA PRO A 328 -1.62 -16.64 -6.22
C PRO A 328 -1.21 -15.89 -7.49
N LEU A 329 -0.62 -14.71 -7.34
CA LEU A 329 -0.21 -13.85 -8.47
C LEU A 329 0.67 -14.58 -9.51
N GLN A 330 1.43 -15.59 -9.09
CA GLN A 330 2.27 -16.39 -9.98
C GLN A 330 1.49 -17.30 -10.93
N CYS A 331 0.22 -17.61 -10.65
CA CYS A 331 -0.64 -18.41 -11.52
C CYS A 331 -1.14 -17.61 -12.73
N ILE A 332 -1.12 -16.27 -12.66
CA ILE A 332 -1.48 -15.39 -13.77
C ILE A 332 -0.23 -15.13 -14.64
N ASN A 333 0.26 -16.20 -15.26
CA ASN A 333 1.24 -16.24 -16.34
C ASN A 333 0.76 -17.24 -17.41
N SER A 334 1.17 -17.15 -18.67
CA SER A 334 0.53 -17.92 -19.77
C SER A 334 0.49 -19.41 -19.51
N ASP A 335 1.64 -19.96 -19.13
CA ASP A 335 1.82 -21.41 -19.09
C ASP A 335 0.99 -22.04 -17.96
N ARG A 336 0.88 -21.37 -16.79
CA ARG A 336 0.05 -21.87 -15.68
C ARG A 336 -1.42 -21.47 -15.82
N PHE A 337 -1.70 -20.36 -16.49
CA PHE A 337 -3.06 -19.85 -16.65
C PHE A 337 -3.89 -20.76 -17.57
N GLY A 338 -3.29 -21.27 -18.65
CA GLY A 338 -3.91 -22.28 -19.52
C GLY A 338 -4.29 -23.55 -18.74
N SER A 339 -3.35 -24.13 -18.01
CA SER A 339 -3.61 -25.33 -17.19
C SER A 339 -4.67 -25.10 -16.10
N TYR A 340 -4.75 -23.88 -15.55
CA TYR A 340 -5.80 -23.53 -14.59
C TYR A 340 -7.19 -23.49 -15.25
N LEU A 341 -7.31 -22.94 -16.46
CA LEU A 341 -8.57 -22.95 -17.22
C LEU A 341 -8.99 -24.39 -17.57
N GLU A 342 -8.05 -25.24 -18.01
CA GLU A 342 -8.31 -26.65 -18.34
C GLU A 342 -8.94 -27.41 -17.18
N GLN A 343 -8.51 -27.14 -15.94
CA GLN A 343 -9.09 -27.75 -14.73
C GLN A 343 -10.60 -27.52 -14.60
N TYR A 344 -11.12 -26.40 -15.11
CA TYR A 344 -12.55 -26.05 -15.07
C TYR A 344 -13.20 -26.04 -16.46
N GLY A 345 -12.56 -26.69 -17.44
CA GLY A 345 -12.96 -26.75 -18.85
C GLY A 345 -14.34 -27.38 -19.11
N ARG A 346 -14.94 -28.00 -18.09
CA ARG A 346 -16.33 -28.48 -18.12
C ARG A 346 -17.33 -27.32 -18.26
N VAL A 347 -17.09 -26.21 -17.57
CA VAL A 347 -18.01 -25.06 -17.51
C VAL A 347 -17.44 -23.85 -18.24
N PHE A 348 -16.14 -23.62 -18.14
CA PHE A 348 -15.50 -22.43 -18.71
C PHE A 348 -14.67 -22.80 -19.94
N LYS A 349 -14.98 -22.20 -21.09
CA LYS A 349 -14.20 -22.39 -22.33
C LYS A 349 -13.21 -21.26 -22.60
N LYS A 350 -13.43 -20.11 -21.96
CA LYS A 350 -12.59 -18.91 -22.04
C LYS A 350 -12.31 -18.37 -20.65
N ALA A 351 -11.18 -17.70 -20.48
CA ALA A 351 -10.84 -17.00 -19.26
C ALA A 351 -10.20 -15.64 -19.52
N VAL A 352 -10.43 -14.72 -18.59
CA VAL A 352 -9.68 -13.47 -18.47
C VAL A 352 -8.95 -13.44 -17.13
N GLY A 353 -7.63 -13.21 -17.19
CA GLY A 353 -6.76 -13.14 -16.03
C GLY A 353 -6.34 -11.70 -15.75
N PHE A 354 -6.60 -11.21 -14.53
CA PHE A 354 -6.10 -9.93 -14.05
C PHE A 354 -4.87 -10.15 -13.18
N ARG A 355 -3.76 -9.50 -13.57
CA ARG A 355 -2.50 -9.47 -12.84
C ARG A 355 -2.27 -8.09 -12.20
N PRO A 356 -2.92 -7.78 -11.06
CA PRO A 356 -2.77 -6.50 -10.38
C PRO A 356 -1.41 -6.37 -9.72
N THR A 357 -0.60 -5.40 -10.15
CA THR A 357 0.66 -5.04 -9.52
C THR A 357 1.14 -3.67 -10.00
N GLY A 358 1.68 -2.83 -9.12
CA GLY A 358 2.29 -1.55 -9.52
C GLY A 358 3.41 -1.73 -10.56
N TRP A 359 4.06 -2.89 -10.57
CA TRP A 359 5.13 -3.25 -11.49
C TRP A 359 4.68 -3.45 -12.95
N THR A 360 3.39 -3.59 -13.25
CA THR A 360 2.91 -3.61 -14.64
C THR A 360 2.80 -2.22 -15.24
N TYR A 361 3.01 -1.17 -14.44
CA TYR A 361 3.05 0.19 -14.95
C TYR A 361 4.33 0.44 -15.75
N SER A 362 4.16 0.84 -17.00
CA SER A 362 5.22 1.36 -17.85
C SER A 362 5.01 2.86 -18.05
N PRO A 363 6.01 3.71 -17.72
CA PRO A 363 5.92 5.12 -18.05
C PRO A 363 5.93 5.32 -19.57
N PRO A 364 5.32 6.41 -20.10
CA PRO A 364 5.47 6.78 -21.49
C PRO A 364 6.95 6.92 -21.91
N ALA A 365 7.25 6.60 -23.16
CA ALA A 365 8.60 6.80 -23.72
C ALA A 365 9.01 8.29 -23.60
N GLY A 366 10.27 8.54 -23.23
CA GLY A 366 10.78 9.91 -23.05
C GLY A 366 10.37 10.59 -21.75
N THR A 367 9.84 9.86 -20.76
CA THR A 367 9.49 10.44 -19.45
C THR A 367 10.69 11.14 -18.80
N ASP A 368 10.51 12.43 -18.49
CA ASP A 368 11.48 13.21 -17.71
C ASP A 368 11.62 12.63 -16.30
N MET A 369 12.88 12.38 -15.90
CA MET A 369 13.25 11.79 -14.62
C MET A 369 13.57 12.83 -13.56
N MET A 370 13.58 14.12 -13.92
CA MET A 370 13.74 15.25 -13.00
C MET A 370 12.73 16.38 -13.24
N PRO A 371 11.42 16.09 -13.35
CA PRO A 371 10.41 17.11 -13.63
C PRO A 371 10.33 18.15 -12.51
N SER A 372 9.74 19.32 -12.81
CA SER A 372 9.36 20.29 -11.78
C SER A 372 8.18 19.77 -10.96
N ILE A 373 8.11 20.14 -9.67
CA ILE A 373 7.01 19.73 -8.79
C ILE A 373 5.63 20.21 -9.32
N PRO A 374 5.47 21.48 -9.77
CA PRO A 374 4.21 21.92 -10.37
C PRO A 374 3.79 21.12 -11.61
N PHE A 375 4.76 20.68 -12.44
CA PHE A 375 4.48 19.82 -13.58
C PHE A 375 3.97 18.45 -13.15
N VAL A 376 4.59 17.82 -12.14
CA VAL A 376 4.15 16.52 -11.58
C VAL A 376 2.71 16.64 -11.08
N ILE A 377 2.40 17.69 -10.30
CA ILE A 377 1.06 17.90 -9.75
C ILE A 377 0.03 18.08 -10.86
N SER A 378 0.26 19.02 -11.78
CA SER A 378 -0.70 19.35 -12.83
C SER A 378 -0.93 18.21 -13.84
N ARG A 379 0.11 17.43 -14.14
CA ARG A 379 0.03 16.27 -15.04
C ARG A 379 -0.84 15.16 -14.44
N ASP A 380 -0.53 14.72 -13.23
CA ASP A 380 -1.19 13.55 -12.63
C ASP A 380 -2.61 13.88 -12.12
N GLN A 381 -2.86 15.12 -11.69
CA GLN A 381 -4.22 15.59 -11.38
C GLN A 381 -5.17 15.59 -12.59
N LYS A 382 -4.66 15.61 -13.83
CA LYS A 382 -5.49 15.54 -15.06
C LYS A 382 -5.67 14.11 -15.58
N ARG A 383 -4.97 13.14 -15.00
CA ARG A 383 -4.93 11.77 -15.54
C ARG A 383 -6.27 11.07 -15.41
N THR A 384 -6.66 10.37 -16.47
CA THR A 384 -7.79 9.44 -16.48
C THR A 384 -7.29 8.03 -16.71
N PHE A 385 -8.10 7.04 -16.32
CA PHE A 385 -7.83 5.64 -16.57
C PHE A 385 -9.17 4.91 -16.63
N THR A 386 -9.38 4.15 -17.70
CA THR A 386 -10.63 3.44 -18.00
C THR A 386 -10.30 2.05 -18.55
N TRP A 387 -11.31 1.22 -18.78
CA TRP A 387 -11.12 -0.12 -19.36
C TRP A 387 -10.36 -0.09 -20.70
N SER A 388 -10.51 0.96 -21.51
CA SER A 388 -9.83 1.09 -22.81
C SER A 388 -8.33 1.33 -22.70
N SER A 389 -7.88 1.76 -21.51
CA SER A 389 -6.46 1.90 -21.16
C SER A 389 -5.78 0.55 -20.90
N LEU A 390 -6.56 -0.51 -20.62
CA LEU A 390 -6.05 -1.85 -20.36
C LEU A 390 -5.78 -2.59 -21.67
N LYS A 391 -4.57 -3.14 -21.78
CA LYS A 391 -4.13 -3.87 -22.98
C LYS A 391 -3.79 -5.33 -22.63
N PRO A 392 -4.13 -6.29 -23.51
CA PRO A 392 -3.72 -7.67 -23.33
C PRO A 392 -2.19 -7.79 -23.23
N MET A 393 -1.72 -8.69 -22.37
CA MET A 393 -0.32 -9.05 -22.26
C MET A 393 0.09 -9.89 -23.48
N ARG A 394 1.38 -9.85 -23.84
CA ARG A 394 1.95 -10.52 -25.03
C ARG A 394 1.65 -12.03 -25.13
N ASN A 395 1.36 -12.66 -24.01
CA ASN A 395 1.15 -14.10 -23.88
C ASN A 395 -0.33 -14.48 -23.75
N SER A 396 -1.23 -13.57 -24.14
CA SER A 396 -2.67 -13.83 -24.23
C SER A 396 -2.98 -14.72 -25.43
N THR A 397 -4.01 -15.56 -25.32
CA THR A 397 -4.56 -16.37 -26.42
C THR A 397 -6.05 -16.08 -26.58
N PRO A 398 -6.70 -16.50 -27.69
CA PRO A 398 -8.15 -16.29 -27.89
C PRO A 398 -9.04 -16.91 -26.80
N THR A 399 -8.55 -17.93 -26.10
CA THR A 399 -9.25 -18.59 -24.99
C THR A 399 -8.78 -18.14 -23.62
N ALA A 400 -7.62 -17.46 -23.53
CA ALA A 400 -6.98 -17.11 -22.27
C ALA A 400 -6.36 -15.70 -22.36
N MET A 401 -7.17 -14.68 -22.11
CA MET A 401 -6.75 -13.27 -22.17
C MET A 401 -6.12 -12.82 -20.85
N LEU A 402 -4.96 -12.18 -20.89
CA LEU A 402 -4.26 -11.73 -19.69
C LEU A 402 -4.08 -10.21 -19.69
N TYR A 403 -4.38 -9.55 -18.58
CA TYR A 403 -4.19 -8.10 -18.43
C TYR A 403 -3.28 -7.78 -17.26
N GLY A 404 -2.24 -6.99 -17.53
CA GLY A 404 -1.41 -6.36 -16.50
C GLY A 404 -2.16 -5.15 -15.94
N ILE A 405 -2.54 -5.22 -14.67
CA ILE A 405 -3.36 -4.17 -14.04
C ILE A 405 -2.46 -3.30 -13.16
N PRO A 406 -2.32 -1.97 -13.43
CA PRO A 406 -1.44 -1.07 -12.68
C PRO A 406 -2.04 -0.68 -11.30
N TYR A 407 -2.48 -1.68 -10.55
CA TYR A 407 -2.98 -1.53 -9.19
C TYR A 407 -1.83 -1.68 -8.21
N SER A 408 -1.43 -0.55 -7.64
CA SER A 408 -0.43 -0.48 -6.56
C SER A 408 -1.11 -0.29 -5.21
N GLU A 409 -0.55 -0.88 -4.16
CA GLU A 409 -0.88 -0.58 -2.76
C GLU A 409 0.22 0.27 -2.09
N HIS A 410 1.22 0.71 -2.86
CA HIS A 410 2.20 1.70 -2.45
C HIS A 410 1.93 3.03 -3.15
N SER A 411 2.34 4.11 -2.51
CA SER A 411 2.29 5.47 -3.04
C SER A 411 3.05 5.60 -4.36
N SER A 412 2.41 6.16 -5.38
CA SER A 412 3.07 6.69 -6.56
C SER A 412 3.96 7.88 -6.20
N PHE A 413 4.87 8.26 -7.10
CA PHE A 413 5.69 9.44 -6.90
C PHE A 413 4.85 10.74 -6.77
N PHE A 414 3.73 10.84 -7.49
CA PHE A 414 2.79 11.94 -7.36
C PHE A 414 2.13 11.97 -5.97
N GLU A 415 1.64 10.83 -5.47
CA GLU A 415 1.02 10.73 -4.14
C GLU A 415 2.03 11.04 -3.02
N LEU A 416 3.28 10.55 -3.12
CA LEU A 416 4.36 10.90 -2.19
C LEU A 416 4.68 12.41 -2.22
N THR A 417 4.70 13.01 -3.41
CA THR A 417 4.91 14.46 -3.57
C THR A 417 3.79 15.24 -2.88
N CYS A 418 2.53 14.87 -3.11
CA CYS A 418 1.40 15.54 -2.49
C CYS A 418 1.41 15.41 -0.95
N PHE A 419 1.72 14.22 -0.45
CA PHE A 419 1.87 13.94 0.98
C PHE A 419 2.98 14.78 1.61
N ALA A 420 4.16 14.82 0.99
CA ALA A 420 5.32 15.57 1.47
C ALA A 420 5.07 17.08 1.51
N LEU A 421 4.34 17.63 0.55
CA LEU A 421 4.03 19.06 0.47
C LEU A 421 2.87 19.47 1.40
N SER A 422 1.98 18.53 1.73
CA SER A 422 0.80 18.79 2.58
C SER A 422 1.08 18.68 4.08
N LEU A 423 2.31 18.36 4.49
CA LEU A 423 2.69 18.16 5.89
C LEU A 423 3.81 19.11 6.35
N SER A 424 3.71 19.56 7.60
CA SER A 424 4.83 20.18 8.31
C SER A 424 5.70 19.10 8.94
N TRP A 425 6.94 19.00 8.48
CA TRP A 425 7.90 17.96 8.89
C TRP A 425 9.32 18.49 8.99
N GLY A 426 10.07 17.96 9.96
CA GLY A 426 11.47 18.27 10.23
C GLY A 426 12.44 17.43 9.41
N LYS A 427 12.30 16.10 9.45
CA LYS A 427 13.14 15.16 8.68
C LYS A 427 12.33 14.02 8.07
N MET A 428 12.65 13.63 6.84
CA MET A 428 12.21 12.36 6.24
C MET A 428 13.33 11.33 6.28
N ILE A 429 12.98 10.09 6.61
CA ILE A 429 13.88 8.93 6.65
C ILE A 429 13.29 7.88 5.71
N ALA A 430 14.02 7.52 4.66
CA ALA A 430 13.62 6.46 3.75
C ALA A 430 13.70 5.09 4.44
N THR A 431 12.71 4.22 4.23
CA THR A 431 12.69 2.85 4.76
C THR A 431 12.91 1.78 3.69
N VAL A 432 12.75 2.13 2.40
CA VAL A 432 12.86 1.21 1.25
C VAL A 432 13.90 1.72 0.25
N ASN A 433 14.52 0.83 -0.52
CA ASN A 433 15.57 1.17 -1.49
C ASN A 433 16.80 1.85 -0.85
N VAL A 434 17.09 1.54 0.42
CA VAL A 434 18.17 2.16 1.21
C VAL A 434 19.51 1.44 1.11
N GLY A 435 19.57 0.27 0.47
CA GLY A 435 20.77 -0.58 0.44
C GLY A 435 21.98 0.01 -0.31
N SER A 436 21.79 0.98 -1.22
CA SER A 436 22.88 1.61 -1.97
C SER A 436 22.98 3.11 -1.72
N ALA A 437 24.20 3.62 -1.59
CA ALA A 437 24.46 5.06 -1.42
C ALA A 437 23.87 5.89 -2.58
N THR A 438 23.96 5.37 -3.81
CA THR A 438 23.38 6.00 -5.01
C THR A 438 21.86 6.15 -4.91
N SER A 439 21.15 5.11 -4.45
CA SER A 439 19.69 5.18 -4.28
C SER A 439 19.32 6.18 -3.17
N ARG A 440 20.01 6.12 -2.03
CA ARG A 440 19.83 7.08 -0.92
C ARG A 440 20.05 8.52 -1.38
N GLY A 441 21.12 8.80 -2.14
CA GLY A 441 21.39 10.12 -2.68
C GLY A 441 20.31 10.64 -3.63
N LYS A 442 19.70 9.75 -4.45
CA LYS A 442 18.56 10.13 -5.31
C LYS A 442 17.32 10.49 -4.50
N MET A 443 17.01 9.73 -3.44
CA MET A 443 15.87 10.03 -2.55
C MET A 443 16.09 11.33 -1.76
N MET A 444 17.30 11.55 -1.25
CA MET A 444 17.64 12.79 -0.53
C MET A 444 17.45 14.04 -1.38
N LYS A 445 17.85 14.02 -2.66
CA LYS A 445 17.60 15.13 -3.59
C LYS A 445 16.11 15.46 -3.71
N TRP A 446 15.24 14.46 -3.68
CA TRP A 446 13.79 14.69 -3.72
C TRP A 446 13.24 15.23 -2.41
N PHE A 447 13.73 14.75 -1.26
CA PHE A 447 13.37 15.32 0.04
C PHE A 447 13.74 16.81 0.13
N GLU A 448 14.94 17.19 -0.32
CA GLU A 448 15.38 18.58 -0.39
C GLU A 448 14.50 19.43 -1.32
N ARG A 449 14.12 18.88 -2.49
CA ARG A 449 13.20 19.57 -3.43
C ARG A 449 11.81 19.76 -2.83
N TRP A 450 11.24 18.74 -2.20
CA TRP A 450 9.94 18.85 -1.52
C TRP A 450 10.00 19.85 -0.36
N GLU A 451 11.08 19.85 0.42
CA GLU A 451 11.26 20.83 1.51
C GLU A 451 11.34 22.26 0.97
N SER A 452 12.16 22.48 -0.06
CA SER A 452 12.33 23.77 -0.72
C SER A 452 11.00 24.28 -1.26
N GLU A 453 10.27 23.42 -1.98
CA GLU A 453 8.98 23.80 -2.58
C GLU A 453 7.91 24.07 -1.53
N ARG A 454 7.81 23.25 -0.49
CA ARG A 454 6.91 23.51 0.65
C ARG A 454 7.20 24.87 1.29
N LYS A 455 8.48 25.20 1.51
CA LYS A 455 8.88 26.52 2.07
C LYS A 455 8.55 27.69 1.14
N LYS A 456 8.50 27.49 -0.19
CA LYS A 456 8.03 28.50 -1.15
C LYS A 456 6.51 28.65 -1.12
N VAL A 457 5.76 27.55 -1.10
CA VAL A 457 4.28 27.57 -1.07
C VAL A 457 3.74 28.22 0.20
N VAL A 458 4.43 28.07 1.34
CA VAL A 458 4.12 28.81 2.58
C VAL A 458 4.32 30.33 2.41
N ARG A 459 5.12 30.76 1.42
CA ARG A 459 5.40 32.18 1.12
C ARG A 459 4.53 32.77 0.00
N ASP A 460 4.05 31.96 -0.94
CA ASP A 460 3.24 32.39 -2.10
C ASP A 460 1.80 31.85 -2.05
N ALA A 461 0.83 32.74 -1.79
CA ALA A 461 -0.60 32.41 -1.58
C ALA A 461 -1.41 32.09 -2.86
N SER A 462 -0.77 31.94 -4.02
CA SER A 462 -1.45 31.97 -5.34
C SER A 462 -1.92 30.61 -5.89
N TYR A 463 -1.49 29.48 -5.29
CA TYR A 463 -1.88 28.13 -5.73
C TYR A 463 -2.93 27.43 -4.84
N MET A 464 -3.55 28.17 -3.91
CA MET A 464 -4.42 27.61 -2.86
C MET A 464 -5.91 27.86 -3.15
N LYS A 465 -6.76 26.83 -2.99
CA LYS A 465 -8.18 27.07 -2.68
C LYS A 465 -8.24 27.60 -1.25
N ARG A 466 -8.67 28.85 -1.06
CA ARG A 466 -8.99 29.39 0.26
C ARG A 466 -10.20 28.65 0.83
N GLY A 467 -9.96 27.69 1.70
CA GLY A 467 -10.81 27.43 2.86
C GLY A 467 -10.07 27.97 4.10
N ASP A 468 -10.79 28.36 5.14
CA ASP A 468 -10.35 29.19 6.28
C ASP A 468 -9.17 28.67 7.17
N ASP A 469 -8.38 27.70 6.74
CA ASP A 469 -7.28 27.15 7.53
C ASP A 469 -5.90 27.38 6.91
N LYS A 470 -4.94 27.75 7.76
CA LYS A 470 -3.50 27.95 7.48
C LYS A 470 -2.75 26.67 7.05
N ASP A 471 -3.45 25.60 6.67
CA ASP A 471 -2.89 24.29 6.36
C ASP A 471 -2.95 24.00 4.85
N SER A 472 -1.80 24.12 4.17
CA SER A 472 -1.67 24.01 2.71
C SER A 472 -1.73 22.56 2.21
N VAL A 473 -2.90 21.92 2.21
CA VAL A 473 -3.08 20.59 1.61
C VAL A 473 -3.20 20.71 0.08
N ILE A 474 -2.43 19.91 -0.67
CA ILE A 474 -2.52 19.87 -2.14
C ILE A 474 -3.94 19.42 -2.55
N ALA A 475 -4.53 20.11 -3.53
CA ALA A 475 -5.87 19.82 -4.02
C ALA A 475 -6.01 18.34 -4.46
N TYR A 476 -7.14 17.74 -4.07
CA TYR A 476 -7.42 16.32 -4.27
C TYR A 476 -8.82 16.10 -4.83
N ARG A 477 -9.02 14.97 -5.51
CA ARG A 477 -10.32 14.57 -6.08
C ARG A 477 -11.26 14.03 -5.00
N ARG A 478 -10.76 13.14 -4.14
CA ARG A 478 -11.51 12.54 -3.02
C ARG A 478 -10.62 12.34 -1.80
N VAL A 479 -11.19 12.15 -0.63
CA VAL A 479 -10.38 12.03 0.61
C VAL A 479 -9.49 10.77 0.61
N ASP A 480 -9.88 9.74 -0.13
CA ASP A 480 -9.20 8.45 -0.25
C ASP A 480 -8.12 8.41 -1.35
N TYR A 481 -7.99 9.43 -2.21
CA TYR A 481 -6.88 9.57 -3.17
C TYR A 481 -6.77 10.99 -3.77
N TRP A 482 -5.56 11.40 -4.15
CA TRP A 482 -5.32 12.70 -4.81
C TRP A 482 -5.89 12.82 -6.22
#